data_AF-F7S1M8-F1
#
_entry.id   AF-F7S1M8-F1
#
_cell.length_a   1.000
_cell.length_b   1.000
_cell.length_c   1.000
_cell.angle_alpha   90.00
_cell.angle_beta   90.00
_cell.angle_gamma   90.00
#
_symmetry.space_group_name_H-M   'P 1'
#
loop_
_entity.id
_entity.type
_entity.pdbx_description
1 polymer ?
#
loop_
_entity_poly.entity_id
_entity_poly.type
_entity_poly.pdbx_seq_one_letter_code
_entity_poly.pdbx_strand_id
1 'polypeptide(L)'
;MLGFSWPEIGVILMVALVVIGPKDLPVAIRTATAALRKMRGLASEFQGHVQELMREADLADIGNDLRNLRNFDLGSTIERHVDPDGTIRSSFDPAEGETYGVPSAADTVIEGAADDEFPPDMPAFIPPDAVRARPVPAFIPPGTRLW
;
A
#
# COMPACT_ATOMS: atom_id res chain seq x y z
N MET A 1 12.62 -19.42 -29.51
CA MET A 1 11.51 -18.69 -28.88
C MET A 1 11.73 -18.79 -27.38
N LEU A 2 12.09 -17.70 -26.71
CA LEU A 2 12.13 -17.68 -25.24
C LEU A 2 10.70 -17.43 -24.78
N GLY A 3 9.99 -18.51 -24.42
CA GLY A 3 8.62 -18.44 -23.91
C GLY A 3 8.62 -17.70 -22.58
N PHE A 4 7.97 -16.54 -22.52
CA PHE A 4 7.81 -15.79 -21.28
C PHE A 4 6.54 -16.28 -20.59
N SER A 5 6.63 -17.43 -19.93
CA SER A 5 5.52 -17.98 -19.13
C SER A 5 5.77 -17.81 -17.63
N TRP A 6 4.71 -17.95 -16.83
CA TRP A 6 4.76 -17.87 -15.37
C TRP A 6 5.88 -18.71 -14.73
N PRO A 7 6.17 -19.94 -15.20
CA PRO A 7 7.25 -20.75 -14.66
C PRO A 7 8.63 -20.11 -14.85
N GLU A 8 8.90 -19.50 -16.00
CA GLU A 8 10.16 -18.83 -16.31
C GLU A 8 10.35 -17.58 -15.46
N ILE A 9 9.28 -16.81 -15.22
CA ILE A 9 9.29 -15.71 -14.25
C ILE A 9 9.66 -16.25 -12.86
N GLY A 10 9.09 -17.39 -12.45
CA GLY A 10 9.44 -18.07 -11.21
C GLY A 10 10.92 -18.46 -11.11
N VAL A 11 11.49 -18.99 -12.19
CA VAL A 11 12.92 -19.35 -12.27
C VAL A 11 13.80 -18.10 -12.15
N ILE A 12 13.47 -17.02 -12.85
CA ILE A 12 14.20 -15.74 -12.75
C ILE A 12 14.12 -15.19 -11.33
N LEU A 13 12.96 -15.25 -10.69
CA LEU A 13 12.77 -14.84 -9.29
C LEU A 13 13.65 -15.67 -8.36
N MET A 14 13.70 -16.99 -8.54
CA MET A 14 14.53 -17.87 -7.73
C MET A 14 16.03 -17.57 -7.90
N VAL A 15 16.50 -17.34 -9.12
CA VAL A 15 17.89 -16.93 -9.37
C VAL A 15 18.19 -15.57 -8.73
N ALA A 16 17.28 -14.60 -8.86
CA ALA A 16 17.43 -13.29 -8.25
C ALA A 16 17.51 -13.38 -6.72
N LEU A 17 16.70 -14.23 -6.07
CA LEU A 17 16.76 -14.47 -4.63
C LEU A 17 18.09 -15.06 -4.18
N VAL A 18 18.73 -15.92 -4.97
CA VAL A 18 20.02 -16.53 -4.64
C VAL A 18 21.18 -15.55 -4.82
N VAL A 19 21.18 -14.80 -5.93
CA VAL A 19 22.27 -13.88 -6.28
C VAL A 19 22.25 -12.61 -5.45
N ILE A 20 21.07 -11.99 -5.36
CA ILE A 20 20.88 -10.72 -4.66
C ILE A 20 20.57 -10.98 -3.18
N GLY A 21 19.88 -12.08 -2.86
CA GLY A 21 19.43 -12.39 -1.51
C GLY A 21 17.94 -12.05 -1.31
N PRO A 22 17.21 -12.82 -0.48
CA PRO A 22 15.77 -12.63 -0.27
C PRO A 22 15.43 -11.30 0.43
N LYS A 23 16.38 -10.71 1.16
CA LYS A 23 16.20 -9.43 1.86
C LYS A 23 16.53 -8.22 0.99
N ASP A 24 17.36 -8.41 -0.03
CA ASP A 24 17.84 -7.33 -0.88
C ASP A 24 16.99 -7.17 -2.15
N LEU A 25 16.35 -8.24 -2.63
CA LEU A 25 15.35 -8.19 -3.70
C LEU A 25 14.21 -7.17 -3.43
N PRO A 26 13.53 -7.15 -2.26
CA PRO A 26 12.48 -6.16 -2.00
C PRO A 26 13.03 -4.73 -1.93
N VAL A 27 14.26 -4.55 -1.45
CA VAL A 27 14.93 -3.23 -1.42
C VAL A 27 15.26 -2.77 -2.84
N ALA A 28 15.76 -3.67 -3.70
CA ALA A 28 16.06 -3.41 -5.10
C ALA A 28 14.81 -3.05 -5.91
N ILE A 29 13.71 -3.78 -5.72
CA ILE A 29 12.43 -3.44 -6.36
C ILE A 29 11.96 -2.05 -5.91
N ARG A 30 12.01 -1.74 -4.60
CA ARG A 30 11.64 -0.42 -4.08
C ARG A 30 12.50 0.69 -4.66
N THR A 31 13.81 0.48 -4.83
CA THR A 31 14.70 1.48 -5.43
C THR A 31 14.43 1.66 -6.91
N ALA A 32 14.30 0.57 -7.66
CA ALA A 32 13.98 0.61 -9.08
C ALA A 32 12.63 1.29 -9.33
N THR A 33 11.59 0.91 -8.58
CA THR A 33 10.27 1.53 -8.69
C THR A 33 10.26 2.99 -8.23
N ALA A 34 11.02 3.36 -7.20
CA ALA A 34 11.17 4.76 -6.81
C ALA A 34 11.87 5.59 -7.91
N ALA A 35 12.88 5.04 -8.58
CA ALA A 35 13.52 5.68 -9.72
C ALA A 35 12.54 5.85 -10.90
N LEU A 36 11.81 4.80 -11.25
CA LEU A 36 10.76 4.84 -12.27
C LEU A 36 9.63 5.83 -11.91
N ARG A 37 9.25 5.93 -10.63
CA ARG A 37 8.24 6.87 -10.15
C ARG A 37 8.70 8.32 -10.29
N LYS A 38 9.98 8.60 -10.02
CA LYS A 38 10.58 9.91 -10.28
C LYS A 38 10.60 10.23 -11.77
N MET A 39 10.98 9.28 -12.62
CA MET A 39 10.91 9.46 -14.08
C MET A 39 9.48 9.70 -14.56
N ARG A 40 8.47 9.03 -13.97
CA ARG A 40 7.06 9.27 -14.28
C ARG A 40 6.58 10.64 -13.80
N GLY A 41 7.05 11.12 -12.65
CA GLY A 41 6.79 12.49 -12.17
C GLY A 41 7.34 13.53 -13.13
N LEU A 42 8.60 13.37 -13.56
CA LEU A 42 9.18 14.21 -14.59
C LEU A 42 8.38 14.12 -15.91
N ALA A 43 7.94 12.92 -16.30
CA ALA A 43 7.07 12.74 -17.47
C ALA A 43 5.72 13.46 -17.34
N SER A 44 5.14 13.57 -16.14
CA SER A 44 3.93 14.38 -15.94
C SER A 44 4.19 15.88 -16.11
N GLU A 45 5.40 16.35 -15.77
CA GLU A 45 5.83 17.73 -16.02
C GLU A 45 6.15 17.95 -17.50
N PHE A 46 6.76 16.96 -18.16
CA PHE A 46 6.96 16.95 -19.61
C PHE A 46 5.64 16.90 -20.36
N GLN A 47 4.60 16.23 -19.88
CA GLN A 47 3.29 16.27 -20.56
C GLN A 47 2.73 17.70 -20.66
N GLY A 48 2.95 18.54 -19.65
CA GLY A 48 2.55 19.95 -19.69
C GLY A 48 3.32 20.75 -20.74
N HIS A 49 4.64 20.54 -20.84
CA HIS A 49 5.50 21.25 -21.81
C HIS A 49 5.42 20.67 -23.21
N VAL A 50 5.24 19.36 -23.32
CA VAL A 50 5.09 18.61 -24.56
C VAL A 50 3.75 18.93 -25.20
N GLN A 51 2.67 19.19 -24.46
CA GLN A 51 1.40 19.64 -25.07
C GLN A 51 1.53 20.95 -25.86
N GLU A 52 2.37 21.88 -25.40
CA GLU A 52 2.69 23.12 -26.11
C GLU A 52 3.49 22.84 -27.38
N LEU A 53 4.45 21.91 -27.31
CA LEU A 53 5.29 21.51 -28.46
C LEU A 53 4.60 20.53 -29.42
N MET A 54 3.65 19.72 -28.93
CA MET A 54 2.79 18.76 -29.66
C MET A 54 1.76 19.47 -30.53
N ARG A 55 1.37 20.69 -30.13
CA ARG A 55 0.47 21.54 -30.91
C ARG A 55 1.14 22.03 -32.19
N GLU A 56 2.47 22.17 -32.16
CA GLU A 56 3.29 22.73 -33.24
C GLU A 56 4.03 21.65 -34.07
N ALA A 57 4.29 20.48 -33.50
CA ALA A 57 4.95 19.35 -34.18
C ALA A 57 4.04 18.11 -34.18
N ASP A 58 4.01 17.40 -35.30
CA ASP A 58 3.17 16.25 -35.72
C ASP A 58 3.16 14.99 -34.79
N LEU A 59 3.16 15.17 -33.48
CA LEU A 59 3.30 14.14 -32.44
C LEU A 59 2.02 13.32 -32.19
N ALA A 60 0.90 13.68 -32.83
CA ALA A 60 -0.37 12.95 -32.73
C ALA A 60 -0.27 11.52 -33.32
N ASP A 61 0.48 11.35 -34.40
CA ASP A 61 0.65 10.05 -35.06
C ASP A 61 1.47 9.06 -34.22
N ILE A 62 2.52 9.54 -33.55
CA ILE A 62 3.33 8.72 -32.61
C ILE A 62 2.45 8.23 -31.44
N GLY A 63 1.53 9.09 -30.96
CA GLY A 63 0.58 8.72 -29.92
C GLY A 63 -0.38 7.60 -30.33
N ASN A 64 -0.78 7.56 -31.61
CA ASN A 64 -1.64 6.52 -32.16
C ASN A 64 -0.89 5.20 -32.35
N ASP A 65 0.34 5.23 -32.87
CA ASP A 65 1.16 4.03 -33.05
C ASP A 65 1.47 3.34 -31.71
N LEU A 66 1.84 4.11 -30.69
CA LEU A 66 2.07 3.58 -29.34
C LEU A 66 0.78 3.02 -28.72
N ARG A 67 -0.37 3.64 -29.01
CA ARG A 67 -1.66 3.18 -28.52
C ARG A 67 -2.09 1.91 -29.23
N ASN A 68 -1.83 1.77 -30.53
CA ASN A 68 -2.08 0.54 -31.30
C ASN A 68 -1.21 -0.61 -30.79
N LEU A 69 0.07 -0.35 -30.49
CA LEU A 69 0.97 -1.34 -29.88
C LEU A 69 0.53 -1.76 -28.47
N ARG A 70 -0.01 -0.83 -27.67
CA ARG A 70 -0.52 -1.15 -26.32
C ARG A 70 -1.87 -1.87 -26.34
N ASN A 71 -2.70 -1.59 -27.35
CA ASN A 71 -3.98 -2.28 -27.56
C ASN A 71 -3.80 -3.70 -28.11
N PHE A 72 -2.58 -4.08 -28.53
CA PHE A 72 -2.23 -5.47 -28.82
C PHE A 72 -2.17 -6.28 -27.52
N ASP A 73 -3.36 -6.67 -27.05
CA ASP A 73 -3.71 -7.88 -26.30
C ASP A 73 -2.85 -8.28 -25.07
N LEU A 74 -2.07 -7.36 -24.48
CA LEU A 74 -1.31 -7.62 -23.26
C LEU A 74 -2.23 -7.78 -22.05
N GLY A 75 -3.21 -6.88 -21.88
CA GLY A 75 -4.10 -6.89 -20.73
C GLY A 75 -5.00 -8.12 -20.68
N SER A 76 -5.58 -8.49 -21.81
CA SER A 76 -6.39 -9.71 -21.99
C SER A 76 -5.55 -10.99 -21.89
N THR A 77 -4.30 -10.99 -22.35
CA THR A 77 -3.41 -12.16 -22.21
C THR A 77 -2.96 -12.35 -20.77
N ILE A 78 -2.68 -11.27 -20.05
CA ILE A 78 -2.38 -11.27 -18.61
C ILE A 78 -3.62 -11.71 -17.82
N GLU A 79 -4.79 -11.14 -18.07
CA GLU A 79 -6.05 -11.52 -17.42
C GLU A 79 -6.33 -13.02 -17.59
N ARG A 80 -6.22 -13.54 -18.82
CA ARG A 80 -6.39 -14.97 -19.13
C ARG A 80 -5.36 -15.88 -18.46
N HIS A 81 -4.19 -15.36 -18.07
CA HIS A 81 -3.11 -16.15 -17.48
C HIS A 81 -2.98 -15.98 -15.96
N VAL A 82 -3.45 -14.86 -15.39
CA VAL A 82 -3.41 -14.58 -13.94
C VAL A 82 -4.67 -15.07 -13.26
N ASP A 83 -5.83 -14.90 -13.89
CA ASP A 83 -7.13 -15.20 -13.29
C ASP A 83 -8.12 -15.74 -14.34
N PRO A 84 -7.85 -16.93 -14.93
CA PRO A 84 -8.73 -17.52 -15.93
C PRO A 84 -10.14 -17.83 -15.39
N ASP A 85 -10.23 -18.13 -14.10
CA ASP A 85 -11.45 -18.61 -13.43
C ASP A 85 -12.14 -17.53 -12.54
N GLY A 86 -11.60 -16.31 -12.47
CA GLY A 86 -12.14 -15.22 -11.65
C GLY A 86 -12.00 -15.42 -10.14
N THR A 87 -11.24 -16.44 -9.72
CA THR A 87 -11.12 -16.87 -8.31
C THR A 87 -10.34 -15.88 -7.47
N ILE A 88 -9.41 -15.14 -8.09
CA ILE A 88 -8.67 -14.07 -7.41
C ILE A 88 -9.64 -12.94 -7.08
N ARG A 89 -10.49 -12.52 -8.03
CA ARG A 89 -11.50 -11.48 -7.76
C ARG A 89 -12.53 -11.89 -6.71
N SER A 90 -13.01 -13.13 -6.73
CA SER A 90 -13.98 -13.60 -5.73
C SER A 90 -13.35 -13.72 -4.34
N SER A 91 -12.05 -14.03 -4.23
CA SER A 91 -11.34 -14.06 -2.94
C SER A 91 -11.13 -12.69 -2.31
N PHE A 92 -11.30 -11.61 -3.08
CA PHE A 92 -11.26 -10.22 -2.60
C PHE A 92 -12.66 -9.62 -2.39
N ASP A 93 -13.73 -10.34 -2.74
CA ASP A 93 -15.09 -9.93 -2.42
C ASP A 93 -15.33 -10.17 -0.92
N PRO A 94 -15.51 -9.12 -0.09
CA PRO A 94 -15.69 -9.27 1.35
C PRO A 94 -16.99 -10.00 1.73
N ALA A 95 -17.80 -10.42 0.76
CA ALA A 95 -19.06 -11.13 0.95
C ALA A 95 -18.92 -12.64 1.12
N GLU A 96 -17.87 -13.30 0.59
CA GLU A 96 -17.77 -14.77 0.57
C GLU A 96 -16.41 -15.27 1.07
N GLY A 97 -16.28 -15.48 2.38
CA GLY A 97 -15.26 -16.39 2.91
C GLY A 97 -14.41 -15.84 4.04
N GLU A 98 -14.83 -16.20 5.25
CA GLU A 98 -14.04 -16.25 6.47
C GLU A 98 -13.37 -14.94 6.85
N THR A 99 -14.07 -14.19 7.70
CA THR A 99 -13.41 -13.41 8.74
C THR A 99 -12.32 -14.28 9.36
N TYR A 100 -11.07 -14.13 8.91
CA TYR A 100 -9.95 -14.20 9.82
C TYR A 100 -10.34 -13.21 10.90
N GLY A 101 -10.87 -13.74 11.99
CA GLY A 101 -11.28 -12.95 13.13
C GLY A 101 -10.07 -12.12 13.50
N VAL A 102 -10.08 -10.84 13.13
CA VAL A 102 -9.50 -9.85 14.02
C VAL A 102 -10.24 -10.14 15.32
N PRO A 103 -9.57 -10.64 16.37
CA PRO A 103 -10.26 -10.98 17.60
C PRO A 103 -11.04 -9.74 18.00
N SER A 104 -12.37 -9.83 17.89
CA SER A 104 -13.25 -8.84 18.49
C SER A 104 -12.95 -8.97 19.98
N ALA A 105 -12.39 -7.91 20.56
CA ALA A 105 -11.99 -7.83 21.96
C ALA A 105 -13.18 -7.89 22.94
N ALA A 106 -14.26 -8.58 22.57
CA ALA A 106 -15.50 -8.69 23.30
C ALA A 106 -15.83 -10.12 23.73
N ASP A 107 -15.07 -11.15 23.32
CA ASP A 107 -15.41 -12.55 23.60
C ASP A 107 -14.25 -13.34 24.23
N THR A 108 -13.56 -12.72 25.19
CA THR A 108 -12.71 -13.44 26.14
C THR A 108 -13.33 -13.36 27.53
N VAL A 109 -14.44 -14.06 27.72
CA VAL A 109 -14.89 -14.44 29.05
C VAL A 109 -14.03 -15.63 29.47
N ILE A 110 -12.88 -15.34 30.10
CA ILE A 110 -12.20 -16.34 30.92
C ILE A 110 -12.89 -16.31 32.28
N GLU A 111 -13.76 -17.30 32.50
CA GLU A 111 -14.26 -17.64 33.83
C GLU A 111 -13.16 -18.40 34.59
N GLY A 112 -12.87 -17.95 35.82
CA GLY A 112 -11.86 -18.52 36.73
C GLY A 112 -10.67 -17.58 36.90
N ALA A 113 -10.64 -16.64 37.85
CA ALA A 113 -10.56 -16.85 39.31
C ALA A 113 -9.44 -17.82 39.71
N ALA A 114 -8.23 -17.30 39.89
CA ALA A 114 -7.38 -17.52 41.06
C ALA A 114 -5.98 -16.91 40.82
N ASP A 115 -5.64 -15.98 41.71
CA ASP A 115 -4.28 -15.70 42.20
C ASP A 115 -3.20 -15.35 41.18
N ASP A 116 -3.12 -14.07 40.83
CA ASP A 116 -1.80 -13.42 40.76
C ASP A 116 -1.95 -11.97 41.24
N GLU A 117 -1.35 -11.71 42.41
CA GLU A 117 -1.29 -10.41 43.06
C GLU A 117 -0.74 -9.35 42.09
N PHE A 118 -1.59 -8.39 41.74
CA PHE A 118 -1.15 -7.18 41.06
C PHE A 118 -0.20 -6.40 41.99
N PRO A 119 1.03 -6.06 41.55
CA PRO A 119 1.95 -5.27 42.35
C PRO A 119 1.33 -3.89 42.64
N PRO A 120 1.46 -3.36 43.87
CA PRO A 120 0.67 -2.21 44.36
C PRO A 120 1.00 -0.86 43.71
N ASP A 121 2.00 -0.79 42.81
CA ASP A 121 2.57 0.47 42.30
C ASP A 121 2.51 0.62 40.76
N MET A 122 1.56 -0.03 40.07
CA MET A 122 1.32 0.36 38.67
C MET A 122 0.53 1.66 38.59
N PRO A 123 0.99 2.67 37.81
CA PRO A 123 0.20 3.87 37.61
C PRO A 123 -1.14 3.50 36.95
N ALA A 124 -2.24 4.01 37.51
CA ALA A 124 -3.57 3.77 36.97
C ALA A 124 -3.59 4.16 35.49
N PHE A 125 -3.90 3.20 34.62
CA PHE A 125 -4.09 3.46 33.20
C PHE A 125 -5.28 4.41 33.02
N ILE A 126 -5.00 5.63 32.60
CA ILE A 126 -6.04 6.62 32.28
C ILE A 126 -6.36 6.47 30.79
N PRO A 127 -7.56 5.98 30.41
CA PRO A 127 -7.94 5.90 29.01
C PRO A 127 -7.96 7.31 28.38
N PRO A 128 -7.62 7.45 27.09
CA PRO A 128 -7.46 8.75 26.42
C PRO A 128 -8.71 9.62 26.48
N ASP A 129 -9.90 9.02 26.62
CA ASP A 129 -11.17 9.72 26.72
C ASP A 129 -11.36 10.44 28.07
N ALA A 130 -10.79 9.91 29.16
CA ALA A 130 -10.85 10.53 30.49
C ALA A 130 -9.98 11.79 30.59
N VAL A 131 -8.96 11.93 29.73
CA VAL A 131 -8.10 13.13 29.66
C VAL A 131 -8.83 14.27 28.93
N ARG A 132 -9.64 13.96 27.91
CA ARG A 132 -10.39 14.95 27.12
C ARG A 132 -11.55 15.58 27.88
N ALA A 133 -12.12 14.87 28.86
CA ALA A 133 -13.23 15.35 29.68
C ALA A 133 -12.81 16.34 30.78
N ARG A 134 -11.51 16.61 30.97
CA ARG A 134 -11.05 17.57 31.97
C ARG A 134 -11.22 19.00 31.44
N PRO A 135 -11.92 19.90 32.17
CA PRO A 135 -12.01 21.29 31.76
C PRO A 135 -10.60 21.90 31.77
N VAL A 136 -10.16 22.40 30.60
CA VAL A 136 -8.90 23.14 30.51
C VAL A 136 -8.99 24.38 31.40
N PRO A 137 -8.01 24.63 32.29
CA PRO A 137 -8.02 25.84 33.10
C PRO A 137 -7.97 27.05 32.16
N ALA A 138 -8.77 28.08 32.48
CA ALA A 138 -8.77 29.31 31.72
C ALA A 138 -7.34 29.87 31.66
N PHE A 139 -6.82 30.07 30.44
CA PHE A 139 -5.50 30.64 30.24
C PHE A 139 -5.50 32.08 30.75
N ILE A 140 -4.73 32.34 31.80
CA ILE A 140 -4.48 33.69 32.30
C ILE A 140 -3.17 34.17 31.66
N PRO A 141 -3.19 35.13 30.71
CA PRO A 141 -1.97 35.63 30.11
C PRO A 141 -1.09 36.33 31.16
N PRO A 142 0.24 36.16 31.11
CA PRO A 142 1.16 36.85 32.02
C PRO A 142 1.14 38.35 31.71
N GLY A 143 0.37 39.11 32.50
CA GLY A 143 0.26 40.57 32.35
C GLY A 143 -0.99 41.19 32.98
N THR A 144 -2.03 40.42 33.27
CA THR A 144 -3.19 40.93 34.02
C THR A 144 -2.83 41.03 35.50
N ARG A 145 -2.33 42.20 35.89
CA ARG A 145 -2.22 42.58 37.30
C ARG A 145 -3.65 42.75 37.84
N LEU A 146 -4.11 41.76 38.59
CA LEU A 146 -5.33 41.84 39.40
C LEU A 146 -5.01 42.72 40.61
N TRP A 147 -5.47 43.96 40.58
CA TRP A 147 -5.68 44.83 41.74
C TRP A 147 -7.03 45.51 41.60
#